data_AF-A0A022QE78-F1
#
_entry.id   AF-A0A022QE78-F1
#
_cell.length_a   1.000
_cell.length_b   1.000
_cell.length_c   1.000
_cell.angle_alpha   90.00
_cell.angle_beta   90.00
_cell.angle_gamma   90.00
#
_symmetry.space_group_name_H-M   'P 1'
#
loop_
_entity.id
_entity.type
_entity.pdbx_description
1 polymer ?
#
loop_
_entity_poly.entity_id
_entity_poly.type
_entity_poly.pdbx_seq_one_letter_code
_entity_poly.pdbx_strand_id
1 'polypeptide(L)'
;MADTASLPTNGEVNALFSVFLFNQISTIFIILLAERTLCFQATKSEWGISKFISRKVLSDPSNGYIIDDNCVFGAEVFVVKREAVIERVVLTNVNTYYNHALEISGFSQLPQRWVSEEFDGGGQKWKILLYPKGNAEGTGSHVSIYLYYLGTERVQTCFTVCMKNQFDDKQTRRYFFSYWFSASSSSWGRSVYIDLATINDPNKGFIVKDCCLLSIEINIKAVARVS
;
A
#
# COMPACT_ATOMS: atom_id res chain seq x y z
N MET A 1 21.71 2.14 -40.25
CA MET A 1 21.49 3.21 -39.25
C MET A 1 20.03 3.14 -38.87
N ALA A 2 19.71 2.91 -37.59
CA ALA A 2 18.32 2.86 -37.13
C ALA A 2 17.93 4.22 -36.55
N ASP A 3 16.75 4.71 -36.91
CA ASP A 3 16.15 5.96 -36.44
C ASP A 3 16.01 5.97 -34.92
N THR A 4 16.68 6.90 -34.25
CA THR A 4 16.69 7.10 -32.79
C THR A 4 15.58 8.02 -32.29
N ALA A 5 14.63 8.40 -33.15
CA ALA A 5 13.68 9.48 -32.89
C ALA A 5 12.58 9.18 -31.85
N SER A 6 12.54 7.98 -31.25
CA SER A 6 11.47 7.58 -30.31
C SER A 6 11.95 6.97 -28.99
N LEU A 7 13.21 7.17 -28.59
CA LEU A 7 13.74 6.62 -27.35
C LEU A 7 13.25 7.40 -26.11
N PRO A 8 12.91 6.72 -24.99
CA PRO A 8 12.53 7.38 -23.73
C PRO A 8 13.64 8.30 -23.22
N THR A 9 13.27 9.41 -22.60
CA THR A 9 14.14 10.51 -22.15
C THR A 9 15.30 10.10 -21.22
N ASN A 10 15.24 8.90 -20.63
CA ASN A 10 16.29 8.34 -19.76
C ASN A 10 17.27 7.39 -20.49
N GLY A 11 17.12 7.14 -21.78
CA GLY A 11 18.04 6.29 -22.56
C GLY A 11 18.01 4.79 -22.22
N GLU A 12 17.00 4.35 -21.47
CA GLU A 12 16.76 2.95 -21.10
C GLU A 12 15.61 2.36 -21.92
N VAL A 13 15.79 1.17 -22.49
CA VAL A 13 14.74 0.42 -23.18
C VAL A 13 14.55 -0.92 -22.48
N ASN A 14 13.33 -1.19 -22.00
CA ASN A 14 13.00 -2.52 -21.51
C ASN A 14 12.40 -3.32 -22.66
N ALA A 15 12.90 -4.53 -22.90
CA ALA A 15 12.32 -5.44 -23.87
C ALA A 15 12.20 -6.83 -23.27
N LEU A 16 11.08 -7.49 -23.54
CA LEU A 16 10.94 -8.92 -23.34
C LEU A 16 11.63 -9.60 -24.53
N PHE A 17 12.54 -10.51 -24.20
CA PHE A 17 13.42 -11.13 -25.17
C PHE A 17 13.33 -12.64 -25.02
N SER A 18 13.07 -13.34 -26.13
CA SER A 18 13.09 -14.80 -26.20
C SER A 18 13.98 -15.24 -27.35
N VAL A 19 14.77 -16.30 -27.14
CA VAL A 19 15.65 -16.88 -28.17
C VAL A 19 15.31 -18.35 -28.33
N PHE A 20 15.25 -18.78 -29.58
CA PHE A 20 14.87 -20.11 -30.00
C PHE A 20 15.96 -20.71 -30.89
N LEU A 21 16.11 -22.03 -30.81
CA LEU A 21 16.93 -22.78 -31.75
C LEU A 21 16.03 -23.71 -32.56
N PHE A 22 16.14 -23.62 -33.88
CA PHE A 22 15.33 -24.43 -34.79
C PHE A 22 15.96 -25.80 -34.99
N ASN A 23 15.18 -26.85 -34.73
CA ASN A 23 15.54 -28.19 -35.16
C ASN A 23 15.05 -28.39 -36.59
N GLN A 24 15.98 -28.55 -37.52
CA GLN A 24 15.72 -28.63 -38.95
C GLN A 24 15.24 -30.03 -39.39
N ILE A 25 15.39 -31.06 -38.55
CA ILE A 25 14.86 -32.42 -38.80
C ILE A 25 13.40 -32.50 -38.36
N SER A 26 13.12 -32.12 -37.11
CA SER A 26 11.77 -32.18 -36.55
C SER A 26 10.92 -30.97 -36.92
N THR A 27 11.51 -29.96 -37.55
CA THR A 27 10.87 -28.68 -37.93
C THR A 27 10.21 -27.93 -36.77
N ILE A 28 10.79 -28.02 -35.58
CA ILE A 28 10.27 -27.41 -34.34
C ILE A 28 11.33 -26.49 -33.72
N PHE A 29 10.88 -25.39 -33.12
CA PHE A 29 11.71 -24.53 -32.28
C PHE A 29 11.75 -25.01 -30.84
N ILE A 30 12.94 -25.01 -30.25
CA ILE A 30 13.11 -25.16 -28.80
C ILE A 30 13.35 -23.78 -28.20
N ILE A 31 12.59 -23.47 -27.14
CA ILE A 31 12.73 -22.23 -26.37
C ILE A 31 13.94 -22.36 -25.45
N LEU A 32 14.92 -21.47 -25.59
CA LEU A 32 16.17 -21.52 -24.84
C LEU A 32 16.32 -20.36 -23.84
N LEU A 33 15.61 -19.26 -24.09
CA LEU A 33 15.37 -18.20 -23.12
C LEU A 33 13.92 -17.75 -23.27
N ALA A 34 13.15 -17.81 -22.18
CA ALA A 34 11.75 -17.39 -22.17
C ALA A 34 11.58 -16.13 -21.32
N GLU A 35 10.92 -15.13 -21.91
CA GLU A 35 10.19 -14.06 -21.20
C GLU A 35 10.99 -13.23 -20.17
N ARG A 36 12.29 -13.03 -20.40
CA ARG A 36 13.06 -12.11 -19.55
C ARG A 36 12.88 -10.67 -20.03
N THR A 37 12.38 -9.82 -19.14
CA THR A 37 12.47 -8.37 -19.31
C THR A 37 13.91 -7.93 -19.06
N LEU A 38 14.58 -7.48 -20.11
CA LEU A 38 15.95 -7.00 -20.08
C LEU A 38 15.97 -5.48 -20.29
N CYS A 39 16.79 -4.79 -19.50
CA CYS A 39 17.00 -3.35 -19.63
C CYS A 39 18.24 -3.08 -20.48
N PHE A 40 18.04 -2.48 -21.65
CA PHE A 40 19.08 -2.08 -22.57
C PHE A 40 19.43 -0.62 -22.29
N GLN A 41 20.72 -0.37 -22.02
CA GLN A 41 21.28 0.95 -21.77
C GLN A 41 22.41 1.21 -22.77
N ALA A 42 22.75 2.47 -23.03
CA ALA A 42 23.88 2.81 -23.91
C ALA A 42 25.22 2.19 -23.43
N THR A 43 25.39 2.03 -22.12
CA THR A 43 26.57 1.40 -21.50
C THR A 43 26.45 -0.12 -21.37
N LYS A 44 25.26 -0.68 -21.62
CA LYS A 44 24.98 -2.12 -21.54
C LYS A 44 23.88 -2.49 -22.55
N SER A 45 24.30 -2.56 -23.80
CA SER A 45 23.44 -2.86 -24.96
C SER A 45 23.34 -4.35 -25.29
N GLU A 46 24.16 -5.19 -24.65
CA GLU A 46 24.27 -6.61 -24.97
C GLU A 46 23.79 -7.48 -23.81
N TRP A 47 22.95 -8.45 -24.15
CA TRP A 47 22.44 -9.46 -23.23
C TRP A 47 22.46 -10.82 -23.93
N GLY A 48 22.88 -11.86 -23.22
CA GLY A 48 23.02 -13.19 -23.80
C GLY A 48 23.13 -14.30 -22.77
N ILE A 49 23.26 -15.53 -23.26
CA ILE A 49 23.39 -16.74 -22.45
C ILE A 49 24.77 -17.33 -22.70
N SER A 50 25.64 -17.28 -21.70
CA SER A 50 27.02 -17.80 -21.82
C SER A 50 27.12 -19.33 -21.92
N LYS A 51 26.04 -20.06 -21.63
CA LYS A 51 25.94 -21.53 -21.72
C LYS A 51 24.68 -21.97 -22.48
N PHE A 52 24.56 -21.50 -23.71
CA PHE A 52 23.37 -21.65 -24.56
C PHE A 52 23.04 -23.10 -24.93
N ILE A 53 23.99 -23.84 -25.50
CA ILE A 53 23.88 -25.27 -25.82
C ILE A 53 25.27 -25.90 -25.76
N SER A 54 25.35 -27.18 -25.41
CA SER A 54 26.65 -27.86 -25.44
C SER A 54 27.09 -28.08 -26.89
N ARG A 55 28.38 -27.92 -27.17
CA ARG A 55 28.96 -28.18 -28.49
C ARG A 55 28.66 -29.61 -28.98
N LYS A 56 28.68 -30.60 -28.07
CA LYS A 56 28.39 -32.00 -28.41
C LYS A 56 26.97 -32.17 -28.94
N VAL A 57 25.99 -31.53 -28.31
CA VAL A 57 24.58 -31.61 -28.72
C VAL A 57 24.35 -30.85 -30.02
N LEU A 58 24.94 -29.65 -30.16
CA LEU A 58 24.76 -28.82 -31.35
C LEU A 58 25.36 -29.45 -32.62
N SER A 59 26.54 -30.07 -32.51
CA SER A 59 27.28 -30.63 -33.65
C SER A 59 26.90 -32.07 -33.99
N ASP A 60 26.07 -32.73 -33.18
CA ASP A 60 25.59 -34.08 -33.47
C ASP A 60 24.49 -34.02 -34.55
N PRO A 61 24.72 -34.59 -35.75
CA PRO A 61 23.76 -34.52 -36.86
C PRO A 61 22.40 -35.12 -36.53
N SER A 62 22.33 -36.09 -35.59
CA SER A 62 21.07 -36.72 -35.19
C SER A 62 20.15 -35.77 -34.43
N ASN A 63 20.69 -34.70 -33.83
CA ASN A 63 19.92 -33.70 -33.11
C ASN A 63 19.32 -32.62 -34.03
N GLY A 64 19.75 -32.54 -35.29
CA GLY A 64 19.09 -31.73 -36.32
C GLY A 64 19.26 -30.21 -36.22
N TYR A 65 20.17 -29.70 -35.39
CA TYR A 65 20.37 -28.25 -35.25
C TYR A 65 21.29 -27.66 -36.33
N ILE A 66 22.30 -28.41 -36.76
CA ILE A 66 23.19 -28.05 -37.88
C ILE A 66 22.94 -29.04 -39.02
N ILE A 67 22.49 -28.54 -40.17
CA ILE A 67 22.34 -29.29 -41.42
C ILE A 67 23.03 -28.48 -42.52
N ASP A 68 23.90 -29.13 -43.30
CA ASP A 68 24.67 -28.48 -44.37
C ASP A 68 25.43 -27.21 -43.91
N ASP A 69 26.04 -27.28 -42.72
CA ASP A 69 26.73 -26.17 -42.06
C ASP A 69 25.85 -24.94 -41.76
N ASN A 70 24.52 -25.09 -41.86
CA ASN A 70 23.54 -24.06 -41.55
C ASN A 70 22.88 -24.34 -40.20
N CYS A 71 22.74 -23.29 -39.39
CA CYS A 71 22.06 -23.30 -38.10
C CYS A 71 21.07 -22.14 -38.06
N VAL A 72 19.83 -22.41 -37.63
CA VAL A 72 18.74 -21.41 -37.67
C VAL A 72 18.31 -21.05 -36.26
N PHE A 73 18.29 -19.75 -35.97
CA PHE A 73 17.87 -19.19 -34.70
C PHE A 73 16.60 -18.36 -34.89
N GLY A 74 15.69 -18.46 -33.93
CA GLY A 74 14.56 -17.54 -33.80
C GLY A 74 14.85 -16.55 -32.68
N ALA A 75 14.35 -15.32 -32.81
CA ALA A 75 14.30 -14.37 -31.72
C ALA A 75 12.97 -13.65 -31.73
N GLU A 76 12.37 -13.51 -30.55
CA GLU A 76 11.15 -12.75 -30.35
C GLU A 76 11.46 -11.60 -29.40
N VAL A 77 11.14 -10.38 -29.84
CA VAL A 77 11.47 -9.14 -29.12
C VAL A 77 10.22 -8.30 -29.01
N PHE A 78 9.76 -8.10 -27.78
CA PHE A 78 8.68 -7.17 -27.47
C PHE A 78 9.21 -6.01 -26.65
N VAL A 79 9.20 -4.80 -27.23
CA VAL A 79 9.57 -3.60 -26.49
C VAL A 79 8.48 -3.30 -25.46
N VAL A 80 8.84 -3.34 -24.18
CA VAL A 80 7.95 -2.95 -23.08
C VAL A 80 7.88 -1.44 -23.07
N LYS A 81 6.83 -0.90 -23.69
CA LYS A 81 6.49 0.51 -23.57
C LYS A 81 6.09 0.77 -22.11
N ARG A 82 6.97 1.40 -21.34
CA ARG A 82 6.56 2.07 -20.11
C ARG A 82 5.78 3.30 -20.55
N GLU A 83 4.46 3.20 -20.61
CA GLU A 83 3.64 4.41 -20.48
C GLU A 83 3.92 4.94 -19.09
N ALA A 84 4.76 5.97 -19.00
CA ALA A 84 4.88 6.72 -17.77
C ALA A 84 3.51 7.35 -17.53
N VAL A 85 2.74 6.80 -16.59
CA VAL A 85 1.60 7.52 -16.03
C VAL A 85 2.22 8.64 -15.20
N ILE A 86 2.39 9.80 -15.83
CA ILE A 86 2.86 11.01 -15.17
C ILE A 86 1.65 11.60 -14.46
N GLU A 87 1.44 11.20 -13.21
CA GLU A 87 0.46 11.83 -12.34
C GLU A 87 1.04 13.12 -11.75
N ARG A 88 0.35 14.25 -11.93
CA ARG A 88 0.71 15.48 -11.24
C ARG A 88 0.07 15.41 -9.86
N VAL A 89 0.90 15.38 -8.82
CA VAL A 89 0.43 15.48 -7.43
C VAL A 89 0.57 16.91 -6.96
N VAL A 90 -0.55 17.55 -6.61
CA VAL A 90 -0.55 18.86 -5.97
C VAL A 90 -0.65 18.66 -4.47
N LEU A 91 0.41 19.08 -3.76
CA LEU A 91 0.45 19.08 -2.29
C LEU A 91 0.07 20.47 -1.77
N THR A 92 -1.05 20.55 -1.07
CA THR A 92 -1.51 21.78 -0.42
C THR A 92 -1.26 21.67 1.08
N ASN A 93 -0.35 22.49 1.60
CA ASN A 93 -0.16 22.61 3.05
C ASN A 93 -1.32 23.39 3.63
N VAL A 94 -1.94 22.83 4.66
CA VAL A 94 -3.06 23.42 5.40
C VAL A 94 -2.76 23.35 6.89
N ASN A 95 -3.51 24.05 7.71
CA ASN A 95 -3.38 23.97 9.17
C ASN A 95 -4.75 24.19 9.79
N THR A 96 -5.65 23.24 9.53
CA THR A 96 -7.06 23.35 9.92
C THR A 96 -7.31 22.49 11.14
N TYR A 97 -7.67 23.13 12.24
CA TYR A 97 -7.99 22.47 13.51
C TYR A 97 -9.48 22.22 13.63
N TYR A 98 -9.83 21.08 14.20
CA TYR A 98 -11.20 20.70 14.47
C TYR A 98 -11.27 19.83 15.71
N ASN A 99 -12.26 20.08 16.55
CA ASN A 99 -12.49 19.30 17.76
C ASN A 99 -13.90 18.71 17.68
N HIS A 100 -14.00 17.41 17.93
CA HIS A 100 -15.26 16.70 18.00
C HIS A 100 -15.36 15.98 19.33
N ALA A 101 -16.47 16.19 20.03
CA ALA A 101 -16.77 15.51 21.28
C ALA A 101 -18.08 14.75 21.12
N LEU A 102 -18.12 13.54 21.66
CA LEU A 102 -19.29 12.69 21.64
C LEU A 102 -19.46 11.96 22.97
N GLU A 103 -20.72 11.69 23.29
CA GLU A 103 -21.11 10.84 24.40
C GLU A 103 -21.55 9.49 23.85
N ILE A 104 -20.97 8.41 24.36
CA ILE A 104 -21.32 7.04 24.00
C ILE A 104 -22.11 6.45 25.15
N SER A 105 -23.44 6.49 25.05
CA SER A 105 -24.36 5.88 26.01
C SER A 105 -24.51 4.38 25.77
N GLY A 106 -24.81 3.62 26.83
CA GLY A 106 -24.99 2.17 26.73
C GLY A 106 -23.69 1.42 26.47
N PHE A 107 -22.56 1.91 27.02
CA PHE A 107 -21.23 1.39 26.72
C PHE A 107 -21.12 -0.14 26.92
N SER A 108 -21.75 -0.65 27.98
CA SER A 108 -21.80 -2.07 28.30
C SER A 108 -22.46 -2.96 27.22
N GLN A 109 -23.35 -2.39 26.40
CA GLN A 109 -24.12 -3.07 25.37
C GLN A 109 -23.56 -2.88 23.95
N LEU A 110 -22.44 -2.18 23.82
CA LEU A 110 -21.85 -1.92 22.52
C LEU A 110 -21.43 -3.23 21.81
N PRO A 111 -21.62 -3.31 20.48
CA PRO A 111 -21.18 -4.46 19.70
C PRO A 111 -19.65 -4.58 19.69
N GLN A 112 -19.14 -5.71 19.19
CA GLN A 112 -17.69 -5.93 19.03
C GLN A 112 -16.98 -4.78 18.31
N ARG A 113 -17.65 -4.20 17.31
CA ARG A 113 -17.22 -3.00 16.58
C ARG A 113 -18.36 -2.00 16.57
N TRP A 114 -18.18 -0.91 17.30
CA TRP A 114 -19.04 0.27 17.24
C TRP A 114 -18.45 1.31 16.30
N VAL A 115 -19.32 2.05 15.60
CA VAL A 115 -18.95 3.06 14.62
C VAL A 115 -19.76 4.32 14.92
N SER A 116 -19.09 5.47 15.02
CA SER A 116 -19.77 6.75 15.19
C SER A 116 -20.57 7.16 13.96
N GLU A 117 -21.42 8.17 14.12
CA GLU A 117 -21.91 8.95 12.99
C GLU A 117 -20.73 9.61 12.25
N GLU A 118 -20.96 9.93 10.98
CA GLU A 118 -20.02 10.69 10.18
C GLU A 118 -19.95 12.13 10.69
N PHE A 119 -18.75 12.70 10.73
CA PHE A 119 -18.56 14.11 11.02
C PHE A 119 -17.53 14.73 10.08
N ASP A 120 -17.76 16.00 9.74
CA ASP A 120 -16.84 16.81 8.97
C ASP A 120 -15.81 17.46 9.91
N GLY A 121 -14.52 17.19 9.68
CA GLY A 121 -13.41 17.72 10.48
C GLY A 121 -12.25 18.15 9.60
N GLY A 122 -11.88 19.43 9.68
CA GLY A 122 -10.77 19.98 8.88
C GLY A 122 -11.01 19.94 7.37
N GLY A 123 -12.27 19.98 6.92
CA GLY A 123 -12.64 19.86 5.50
C GLY A 123 -12.62 18.44 4.96
N GLN A 124 -12.53 17.44 5.85
CA GLN A 124 -12.47 16.01 5.53
C GLN A 124 -13.54 15.26 6.31
N LYS A 125 -13.96 14.09 5.81
CA LYS A 125 -15.03 13.27 6.42
C LYS A 125 -14.44 12.12 7.23
N TRP A 126 -14.92 11.96 8.45
CA TRP A 126 -14.37 11.03 9.43
C TRP A 126 -15.46 10.24 10.15
N LYS A 127 -15.05 9.08 10.68
CA LYS A 127 -15.78 8.28 11.68
C LYS A 127 -14.81 7.80 12.74
N ILE A 128 -15.32 7.44 13.91
CA ILE A 128 -14.56 6.77 14.97
C ILE A 128 -14.98 5.31 14.98
N LEU A 129 -13.99 4.42 15.03
CA LEU A 129 -14.18 2.99 15.25
C LEU A 129 -13.76 2.67 16.68
N LEU A 130 -14.68 2.12 17.46
CA LEU A 130 -14.43 1.68 18.82
C LEU A 130 -14.65 0.17 18.90
N TYR A 131 -13.72 -0.53 19.54
CA TYR A 131 -13.83 -1.96 19.84
C TYR A 131 -13.82 -2.13 21.35
N PRO A 132 -15.00 -2.18 22.01
CA PRO A 132 -15.11 -2.25 23.47
C PRO A 132 -14.45 -3.47 24.08
N LYS A 133 -14.28 -4.56 23.31
CA LYS A 133 -13.60 -5.79 23.72
C LYS A 133 -12.24 -5.98 23.01
N GLY A 134 -11.75 -4.93 22.37
CA GLY A 134 -10.45 -4.90 21.71
C GLY A 134 -10.44 -5.42 20.28
N ASN A 135 -9.33 -5.12 19.61
CA ASN A 135 -9.00 -5.48 18.24
C ASN A 135 -7.49 -5.73 18.13
N ALA A 136 -7.08 -6.61 17.21
CA ALA A 136 -5.68 -7.02 17.02
C ALA A 136 -5.03 -7.41 18.37
N GLU A 137 -3.90 -6.78 18.71
CA GLU A 137 -3.15 -7.02 19.95
C GLU A 137 -3.96 -6.74 21.23
N GLY A 138 -5.00 -5.90 21.17
CA GLY A 138 -5.85 -5.56 22.32
C GLY A 138 -7.02 -6.53 22.54
N THR A 139 -7.20 -7.52 21.66
CA THR A 139 -8.36 -8.42 21.70
C THR A 139 -8.49 -9.09 23.07
N GLY A 140 -9.64 -8.93 23.71
CA GLY A 140 -9.97 -9.52 25.01
C GLY A 140 -9.28 -8.87 26.22
N SER A 141 -8.45 -7.84 26.03
CA SER A 141 -7.67 -7.23 27.12
C SER A 141 -7.81 -5.71 27.22
N HIS A 142 -8.02 -5.02 26.11
CA HIS A 142 -8.11 -3.56 26.04
C HIS A 142 -9.27 -3.11 25.18
N VAL A 143 -9.74 -1.89 25.38
CA VAL A 143 -10.52 -1.18 24.38
C VAL A 143 -9.57 -0.70 23.29
N SER A 144 -9.98 -0.84 22.04
CA SER A 144 -9.27 -0.29 20.88
C SER A 144 -10.05 0.84 20.26
N ILE A 145 -9.34 1.85 19.75
CA ILE A 145 -9.95 3.00 19.11
C ILE A 145 -9.15 3.45 17.89
N TYR A 146 -9.86 3.79 16.82
CA TYR A 146 -9.28 4.24 15.56
C TYR A 146 -10.08 5.41 14.99
N LEU A 147 -9.37 6.33 14.35
CA LEU A 147 -9.94 7.33 13.46
C LEU A 147 -10.02 6.72 12.07
N TYR A 148 -11.19 6.82 11.45
CA TYR A 148 -11.48 6.31 10.12
C TYR A 148 -11.79 7.45 9.16
N TYR A 149 -11.06 7.49 8.05
CA TYR A 149 -11.13 8.49 7.00
C TYR A 149 -12.01 7.99 5.86
N LEU A 150 -12.93 8.83 5.41
CA LEU A 150 -13.89 8.51 4.34
C LEU A 150 -13.54 9.16 3.00
N GLY A 151 -12.54 10.04 2.97
CA GLY A 151 -12.14 10.73 1.75
C GLY A 151 -11.28 9.87 0.82
N THR A 152 -11.16 10.32 -0.42
CA THR A 152 -10.35 9.67 -1.46
C THR A 152 -8.95 10.27 -1.59
N GLU A 153 -8.78 11.51 -1.13
CA GLU A 153 -7.51 12.24 -1.15
C GLU A 153 -6.51 11.67 -0.14
N ARG A 154 -5.22 11.96 -0.31
CA ARG A 154 -4.22 11.61 0.68
C ARG A 154 -3.99 12.79 1.63
N VAL A 155 -4.28 12.63 2.92
CA VAL A 155 -4.26 13.74 3.90
C VAL A 155 -3.29 13.47 5.05
N GLN A 156 -2.39 14.41 5.32
CA GLN A 156 -1.54 14.38 6.50
C GLN A 156 -2.30 14.95 7.68
N THR A 157 -2.46 14.15 8.72
CA THR A 157 -3.30 14.49 9.86
C THR A 157 -2.56 14.21 11.16
N CYS A 158 -2.48 15.23 12.00
CA CYS A 158 -2.17 15.05 13.41
C CYS A 158 -3.49 14.97 14.17
N PHE A 159 -3.68 13.99 15.04
CA PHE A 159 -4.90 13.89 15.83
C PHE A 159 -4.66 13.36 17.24
N THR A 160 -5.46 13.82 18.19
CA THR A 160 -5.44 13.38 19.58
C THR A 160 -6.77 12.71 19.90
N VAL A 161 -6.73 11.47 20.39
CA VAL A 161 -7.93 10.78 20.89
C VAL A 161 -7.92 10.83 22.41
N CYS A 162 -8.98 11.37 22.99
CA CYS A 162 -9.14 11.63 24.42
C CYS A 162 -10.36 10.90 24.98
N MET A 163 -10.14 9.94 25.88
CA MET A 163 -11.20 9.32 26.67
C MET A 163 -11.21 9.96 28.06
N LYS A 164 -12.25 10.75 28.32
CA LYS A 164 -12.33 11.59 29.51
C LYS A 164 -12.58 10.75 30.76
N ASN A 165 -11.81 11.02 31.79
CA ASN A 165 -12.13 10.58 33.13
C ASN A 165 -13.11 11.59 33.75
N GLN A 166 -14.29 11.12 34.14
CA GLN A 166 -15.40 11.95 34.58
C GLN A 166 -15.32 12.31 36.06
N PHE A 167 -14.39 11.72 36.82
CA PHE A 167 -14.15 12.03 38.24
C PHE A 167 -12.97 12.98 38.43
N ASP A 168 -11.90 12.80 37.64
CA ASP A 168 -10.69 13.63 37.69
C ASP A 168 -10.13 13.82 36.29
N ASP A 169 -10.18 15.05 35.77
CA ASP A 169 -9.71 15.38 34.42
C ASP A 169 -8.22 15.06 34.22
N LYS A 170 -7.41 15.05 35.30
CA LYS A 170 -5.99 14.69 35.24
C LYS A 170 -5.75 13.22 34.89
N GLN A 171 -6.73 12.37 35.14
CA GLN A 171 -6.69 10.93 34.83
C GLN A 171 -7.23 10.61 33.43
N THR A 172 -7.69 11.62 32.67
CA THR A 172 -8.11 11.47 31.28
C THR A 172 -7.01 10.82 30.45
N ARG A 173 -7.38 9.79 29.67
CA ARG A 173 -6.46 9.13 28.75
C ARG A 173 -6.44 9.90 27.44
N ARG A 174 -5.23 10.21 26.95
CA ARG A 174 -5.03 10.89 25.67
C ARG A 174 -3.85 10.31 24.92
N TYR A 175 -4.02 10.15 23.62
CA TYR A 175 -2.97 9.67 22.74
C TYR A 175 -2.92 10.52 21.48
N PHE A 176 -1.73 10.99 21.17
CA PHE A 176 -1.43 11.77 19.97
C PHE A 176 -0.91 10.86 18.86
N PHE A 177 -1.35 11.12 17.64
CA PHE A 177 -0.96 10.41 16.43
C PHE A 177 -0.65 11.42 15.33
N SER A 178 0.26 11.03 14.44
CA SER A 178 0.51 11.71 13.17
C SER A 178 0.50 10.65 12.08
N TYR A 179 -0.39 10.81 11.11
CA TYR A 179 -0.62 9.78 10.09
C TYR A 179 -1.02 10.37 8.75
N TRP A 180 -0.71 9.64 7.68
CA TRP A 180 -1.17 9.93 6.33
C TRP A 180 -2.34 9.02 5.98
N PHE A 181 -3.55 9.57 5.98
CA PHE A 181 -4.72 8.82 5.56
C PHE A 181 -4.89 8.86 4.04
N SER A 182 -5.44 7.79 3.48
CA SER A 182 -5.83 7.69 2.07
C SER A 182 -6.95 6.65 1.92
N ALA A 183 -7.50 6.49 0.72
CA ALA A 183 -8.46 5.41 0.44
C ALA A 183 -7.91 4.01 0.76
N SER A 184 -6.61 3.76 0.51
CA SER A 184 -5.94 2.49 0.81
C SER A 184 -5.42 2.38 2.24
N SER A 185 -5.42 3.47 3.00
CA SER A 185 -4.93 3.57 4.36
C SER A 185 -5.86 4.47 5.18
N SER A 186 -7.10 4.01 5.31
CA SER A 186 -8.21 4.83 5.82
C SER A 186 -8.38 4.76 7.33
N SER A 187 -7.59 3.96 8.05
CA SER A 187 -7.78 3.75 9.48
C SER A 187 -6.46 3.79 10.23
N TRP A 188 -6.40 4.56 11.31
CA TRP A 188 -5.24 4.58 12.21
C TRP A 188 -5.65 4.91 13.65
N GLY A 189 -4.92 4.36 14.61
CA GLY A 189 -5.27 4.48 16.02
C GLY A 189 -4.47 3.54 16.90
N ARG A 190 -5.11 3.03 17.96
CA ARG A 190 -4.45 2.22 18.98
C ARG A 190 -5.29 0.99 19.34
N SER A 191 -4.71 -0.18 19.12
CA SER A 191 -5.25 -1.49 19.55
C SER A 191 -5.29 -1.63 21.07
N VAL A 192 -4.31 -1.08 21.77
CA VAL A 192 -4.14 -1.19 23.22
C VAL A 192 -4.31 0.21 23.85
N TYR A 193 -5.54 0.75 23.86
CA TYR A 193 -5.80 2.13 24.31
C TYR A 193 -5.97 2.24 25.83
N ILE A 194 -6.90 1.49 26.40
CA ILE A 194 -7.14 1.40 27.86
C ILE A 194 -7.54 -0.03 28.19
N ASP A 195 -7.01 -0.59 29.27
CA ASP A 195 -7.30 -1.97 29.66
C ASP A 195 -8.74 -2.12 30.15
N LEU A 196 -9.32 -3.31 29.91
CA LEU A 196 -10.70 -3.59 30.25
C LEU A 196 -10.96 -3.54 31.77
N ALA A 197 -9.96 -3.87 32.59
CA ALA A 197 -10.11 -3.78 34.04
C ALA A 197 -10.26 -2.32 34.50
N THR A 198 -9.47 -1.41 33.95
CA THR A 198 -9.50 0.02 34.29
C THR A 198 -10.75 0.71 33.76
N ILE A 199 -11.15 0.48 32.51
CA ILE A 199 -12.31 1.19 31.96
C ILE A 199 -13.63 0.73 32.61
N ASN A 200 -13.74 -0.55 32.98
CA ASN A 200 -14.94 -1.13 33.58
C ASN A 200 -14.97 -1.02 35.11
N ASP A 201 -13.89 -0.59 35.76
CA ASP A 201 -13.89 -0.33 37.20
C ASP A 201 -14.71 0.95 37.50
N PRO A 202 -15.84 0.85 38.22
CA PRO A 202 -16.72 1.98 38.50
C PRO A 202 -16.04 3.08 39.33
N ASN A 203 -14.91 2.78 40.00
CA ASN A 203 -14.15 3.76 40.76
C ASN A 203 -13.13 4.53 39.92
N LYS A 204 -12.90 4.11 38.66
CA LYS A 204 -11.95 4.77 37.75
C LYS A 204 -12.58 5.90 36.94
N GLY A 205 -13.90 5.99 36.87
CA GLY A 205 -14.59 7.17 36.32
C GLY A 205 -14.56 7.35 34.81
N PHE A 206 -14.12 6.36 34.04
CA PHE A 206 -14.19 6.43 32.57
C PHE A 206 -15.62 6.20 32.06
N ILE A 207 -16.33 5.27 32.69
CA ILE A 207 -17.75 4.98 32.43
C ILE A 207 -18.56 5.42 33.65
N VAL A 208 -19.49 6.35 33.46
CA VAL A 208 -20.40 6.84 34.50
C VAL A 208 -21.81 6.78 33.96
N LYS A 209 -22.73 6.13 34.71
CA LYS A 209 -24.12 5.87 34.26
C LYS A 209 -24.17 5.17 32.88
N ASP A 210 -23.25 4.23 32.65
CA ASP A 210 -23.06 3.52 31.37
C ASP A 210 -22.76 4.43 30.17
N CYS A 211 -22.24 5.64 30.42
CA CYS A 211 -21.81 6.60 29.40
C CYS A 211 -20.29 6.80 29.42
N CYS A 212 -19.68 6.80 28.23
CA CYS A 212 -18.28 7.16 28.00
C CYS A 212 -18.21 8.51 27.27
N LEU A 213 -17.37 9.44 27.76
CA LEU A 213 -17.12 10.71 27.09
C LEU A 213 -15.83 10.63 26.28
N LEU A 214 -15.94 10.80 24.96
CA LEU A 214 -14.83 10.71 24.02
C LEU A 214 -14.71 12.03 23.25
N SER A 215 -13.51 12.55 23.12
CA SER A 215 -13.21 13.64 22.20
C SER A 215 -12.04 13.32 21.28
N ILE A 216 -12.05 13.91 20.10
CA ILE A 216 -10.99 13.82 19.12
C ILE A 216 -10.65 15.22 18.62
N GLU A 217 -9.37 15.53 18.67
CA GLU A 217 -8.81 16.76 18.13
C GLU A 217 -8.10 16.40 16.84
N ILE A 218 -8.41 17.07 15.75
CA ILE A 218 -7.88 16.80 14.41
C ILE A 218 -7.21 18.06 13.89
N ASN A 219 -6.02 17.92 13.34
CA ASN A 219 -5.31 18.95 12.61
C ASN A 219 -4.84 18.41 11.26
N ILE A 220 -5.46 18.90 10.19
CA ILE A 220 -5.03 18.59 8.83
C ILE A 220 -3.84 19.49 8.49
N LYS A 221 -2.70 18.86 8.18
CA LYS A 221 -1.42 19.49 7.86
C LYS A 221 -1.17 19.61 6.36
N ALA A 222 -1.68 18.66 5.58
CA ALA A 222 -1.55 18.69 4.14
C ALA A 222 -2.61 17.84 3.46
N VAL A 223 -2.95 18.20 2.22
CA VAL A 223 -3.83 17.43 1.33
C VAL A 223 -3.10 17.26 0.00
N ALA A 224 -2.94 16.02 -0.44
CA ALA A 224 -2.35 15.66 -1.72
C ALA A 224 -3.44 15.17 -2.68
N ARG A 225 -3.50 15.81 -3.85
CA ARG A 225 -4.47 15.53 -4.92
C ARG A 225 -3.74 15.09 -6.17
N VAL A 226 -4.24 14.03 -6.81
CA VAL A 226 -3.83 13.68 -8.17
C VAL A 226 -4.65 14.54 -9.12
N SER A 227 -3.97 15.23 -10.04
CA SER A 227 -4.55 16.09 -11.08
C SER A 227 -4.13 15.63 -12.46
#